data_AF-A0A8I6XIB2-F1
#
_entry.id   AF-A0A8I6XIB2-F1
#
_cell.length_a   1.000
_cell.length_b   1.000
_cell.length_c   1.000
_cell.angle_alpha   90.00
_cell.angle_beta   90.00
_cell.angle_gamma   90.00
#
_symmetry.space_group_name_H-M   'P 1'
#
loop_
_entity.id
_entity.type
_entity.pdbx_description
1 polymer ?
#
loop_
_entity_poly.entity_id
_entity_poly.type
_entity_poly.pdbx_seq_one_letter_code
_entity_poly.pdbx_strand_id
1 'polypeptide(L)'
;MRVTLQDVSMITALPIEGKPLCMSTDFEGWRQEMEALIGMSPPEPEVEDGGKKDRVPAGAPFTWIAVNFAHCPEDANDEVIQTYARVYM
;
A
#
# COMPACT_ATOMS: atom_id res chain seq x y z
N MET A 1 11.65 -20.26 0.88
CA MET A 1 11.99 -19.64 -0.42
C MET A 1 11.81 -18.13 -0.27
N ARG A 2 12.81 -17.32 -0.59
CA ARG A 2 12.74 -15.85 -0.44
C ARG A 2 13.09 -15.24 -1.80
N VAL A 3 12.16 -14.49 -2.36
CA VAL A 3 12.39 -13.73 -3.60
C VAL A 3 13.22 -12.50 -3.24
N THR A 4 14.32 -12.27 -3.95
CA THR A 4 15.20 -11.11 -3.79
C THR A 4 14.96 -10.08 -4.88
N LEU A 5 15.41 -8.84 -4.70
CA LEU A 5 15.34 -7.81 -5.76
C LEU A 5 16.13 -8.23 -7.01
N GLN A 6 17.18 -9.05 -6.87
CA GLN A 6 17.90 -9.63 -8.00
C GLN A 6 17.00 -10.58 -8.81
N ASP A 7 16.21 -11.42 -8.14
CA ASP A 7 15.27 -12.31 -8.82
C ASP A 7 14.17 -11.51 -9.56
N VAL A 8 13.64 -10.45 -8.93
CA VAL A 8 12.63 -9.58 -9.57
C VAL A 8 13.23 -8.84 -10.76
N SER A 9 14.45 -8.32 -10.64
CA SER A 9 15.18 -7.69 -11.74
C SER A 9 15.35 -8.65 -12.91
N MET A 10 15.70 -9.91 -12.64
CA MET A 10 15.86 -10.94 -13.67
C MET A 10 14.54 -11.29 -14.36
N ILE A 11 13.42 -11.37 -13.63
CA ILE A 11 12.08 -11.67 -14.19
C ILE A 11 11.57 -10.51 -15.05
N THR A 12 11.79 -9.27 -14.60
CA THR A 12 11.25 -8.06 -15.25
C THR A 12 12.18 -7.47 -16.31
N ALA A 13 13.45 -7.92 -16.35
CA ALA A 13 14.52 -7.31 -17.14
C ALA A 13 14.72 -5.80 -16.84
N LEU A 14 14.31 -5.33 -15.65
CA LEU A 14 14.50 -3.96 -15.21
C LEU A 14 15.66 -3.88 -14.22
N PRO A 15 16.52 -2.85 -14.29
CA PRO A 15 17.51 -2.59 -13.25
C PRO A 15 16.78 -2.12 -12.00
N ILE A 16 16.66 -3.01 -11.01
CA ILE A 16 16.05 -2.71 -9.72
C ILE A 16 17.16 -2.66 -8.69
N GLU A 17 17.39 -1.46 -8.16
CA GLU A 17 18.35 -1.19 -7.09
C GLU A 17 17.63 -0.66 -5.84
N GLY A 18 18.30 -0.71 -4.70
CA GLY A 18 17.77 -0.17 -3.44
C GLY A 18 17.44 -1.22 -2.38
N LYS A 19 16.78 -0.78 -1.31
CA LYS A 19 16.34 -1.65 -0.21
C LYS A 19 14.90 -2.06 -0.45
N PRO A 20 14.57 -3.36 -0.43
CA PRO A 20 13.19 -3.78 -0.54
C PRO A 20 12.42 -3.25 0.67
N LEU A 21 11.30 -2.58 0.40
CA LEU A 21 10.33 -2.27 1.43
C LEU A 21 9.48 -3.53 1.61
N CYS A 22 9.64 -4.20 2.75
CA CYS A 22 8.85 -5.37 3.11
C CYS A 22 8.00 -5.01 4.33
N MET A 23 6.69 -5.14 4.22
CA MET A 23 5.78 -4.95 5.34
C MET A 23 4.77 -6.10 5.38
N SER A 24 4.31 -6.43 6.59
CA SER A 24 3.27 -7.43 6.81
C SER A 24 1.96 -6.70 7.10
N THR A 25 0.87 -7.09 6.45
CA THR A 25 -0.47 -6.55 6.70
C THR A 25 -1.28 -7.43 7.66
N ASP A 26 -0.69 -8.53 8.13
CA ASP A 26 -1.39 -9.61 8.85
C ASP A 26 -1.49 -9.37 10.36
N PHE A 27 -1.26 -8.13 10.84
CA PHE A 27 -1.33 -7.80 12.26
C PHE A 27 -2.56 -6.94 12.59
N GLU A 28 -3.08 -7.15 13.81
CA GLU A 28 -4.18 -6.36 14.36
C GLU A 28 -3.72 -4.92 14.57
N GLY A 29 -4.43 -3.96 13.97
CA GLY A 29 -4.04 -2.55 13.99
C GLY A 29 -3.38 -2.03 12.71
N TRP A 30 -3.23 -2.88 11.67
CA TRP A 30 -2.65 -2.48 10.38
C TRP A 30 -3.31 -1.23 9.77
N ARG A 31 -4.62 -1.08 9.91
CA ARG A 31 -5.34 0.10 9.40
C ARG A 31 -4.95 1.38 10.13
N GLN A 32 -4.77 1.32 11.45
CA GLN A 32 -4.28 2.45 12.25
C GLN A 32 -2.83 2.78 11.89
N GLU A 33 -2.01 1.77 11.57
CA GLU A 33 -0.65 1.99 11.09
C GLU A 33 -0.62 2.61 9.69
N MET A 34 -1.50 2.18 8.76
CA MET A 34 -1.71 2.84 7.48
C MET A 34 -2.07 4.32 7.68
N GLU A 35 -3.00 4.63 8.58
CA GLU A 35 -3.39 6.00 8.88
C GLU A 35 -2.23 6.82 9.47
N ALA A 36 -1.43 6.23 10.36
CA ALA A 36 -0.25 6.88 10.92
C ALA A 36 0.85 7.14 9.86
N LEU A 37 1.01 6.22 8.89
CA LEU A 37 2.03 6.30 7.85
C LEU A 37 1.64 7.20 6.67
N ILE A 38 0.35 7.25 6.34
CA ILE A 38 -0.18 7.96 5.17
C ILE A 38 -0.82 9.30 5.57
N GLY A 39 -1.27 9.42 6.82
CA GLY A 39 -2.05 10.58 7.31
C GLY A 39 -3.48 10.61 6.79
N MET A 40 -3.93 9.56 6.09
CA MET A 40 -5.25 9.47 5.48
C MET A 40 -5.78 8.03 5.59
N SER A 41 -7.07 7.88 5.88
CA SER A 41 -7.74 6.59 6.03
C SER A 41 -8.94 6.49 5.09
N PRO A 42 -9.15 5.35 4.41
CA PRO A 42 -10.38 5.09 3.68
C PRO A 42 -11.59 5.08 4.64
N PRO A 43 -12.79 5.44 4.17
CA PRO A 43 -14.00 5.34 4.98
C PRO A 43 -14.20 3.89 5.46
N GLU A 44 -14.71 3.72 6.69
CA GLU A 44 -15.11 2.41 7.16
C GLU A 44 -16.15 1.81 6.21
N PRO A 45 -15.95 0.57 5.74
CA PRO A 45 -16.95 -0.06 4.90
C PRO A 45 -18.24 -0.19 5.71
N GLU A 46 -19.35 0.28 5.14
CA GLU A 46 -20.68 -0.03 5.65
C GLU A 46 -20.86 -1.55 5.58
N VAL A 47 -20.67 -2.23 6.71
CA VAL A 47 -21.00 -3.64 6.83
C VAL A 47 -22.51 -3.74 6.77
N GLU A 48 -23.04 -3.96 5.56
CA GLU A 48 -24.43 -4.36 5.38
C GLU A 48 -24.68 -5.63 6.22
N ASP A 49 -25.62 -5.49 7.15
CA ASP A 49 -26.02 -6.51 8.12
C ASP A 49 -26.25 -7.87 7.42
N GLY A 50 -25.35 -8.83 7.66
CA GLY A 50 -25.44 -10.19 7.12
C GLY A 50 -24.55 -10.53 5.91
N GLY A 51 -23.79 -9.59 5.36
CA GLY A 51 -22.83 -9.85 4.28
C GLY A 51 -21.44 -10.26 4.79
N LYS A 52 -20.83 -11.29 4.20
CA LYS A 52 -19.50 -11.83 4.59
C LYS A 52 -18.45 -10.73 4.81
N LYS A 53 -17.96 -10.58 6.05
CA LYS A 53 -16.83 -9.71 6.44
C LYS A 53 -15.52 -10.03 5.70
N ASP A 54 -15.43 -11.19 5.04
CA ASP A 54 -14.23 -11.71 4.35
C ASP A 54 -13.77 -10.94 3.10
N ARG A 55 -14.52 -9.93 2.63
CA ARG A 55 -14.20 -9.22 1.38
C ARG A 55 -13.64 -7.82 1.56
N VAL A 56 -13.52 -7.34 2.80
CA VAL A 56 -12.89 -6.05 3.06
C VAL A 56 -11.39 -6.28 3.08
N PRO A 57 -10.61 -5.71 2.13
CA PRO A 57 -9.16 -5.78 2.21
C PRO A 57 -8.70 -5.16 3.54
N ALA A 58 -7.66 -5.72 4.16
CA ALA A 58 -7.13 -5.21 5.43
C ALA A 58 -6.69 -3.72 5.35
N GLY A 59 -6.52 -3.18 4.14
CA GLY A 59 -6.19 -1.79 3.86
C GLY A 59 -7.21 -1.06 2.97
N ALA A 60 -6.76 0.01 2.31
CA ALA A 60 -7.63 0.82 1.47
C ALA A 60 -8.04 0.12 0.17
N PRO A 61 -9.31 0.26 -0.26
CA PRO A 61 -9.72 -0.27 -1.55
C PRO A 61 -8.97 0.46 -2.68
N PHE A 62 -8.60 -0.27 -3.72
CA PHE A 62 -7.85 0.28 -4.85
C PHE A 62 -8.52 1.51 -5.48
N THR A 63 -9.85 1.56 -5.52
CA THR A 63 -10.60 2.72 -6.02
C THR A 63 -10.34 3.98 -5.19
N TRP A 64 -10.21 3.86 -3.87
CA TRP A 64 -9.87 4.98 -3.00
C TRP A 64 -8.40 5.40 -3.19
N ILE A 65 -7.50 4.43 -3.33
CA ILE A 65 -6.08 4.69 -3.60
C ILE A 65 -5.93 5.46 -4.91
N ALA A 66 -6.58 5.02 -5.98
CA ALA A 66 -6.53 5.69 -7.28
C ALA A 66 -7.11 7.11 -7.23
N VAL A 67 -8.14 7.37 -6.42
CA VAL A 67 -8.71 8.72 -6.29
C VAL A 67 -7.78 9.67 -5.54
N ASN A 68 -7.09 9.20 -4.49
CA ASN A 68 -6.31 10.06 -3.60
C ASN A 68 -4.81 10.10 -3.93
N PHE A 69 -4.28 9.06 -4.60
CA PHE A 69 -2.83 8.84 -4.78
C PHE A 69 -2.45 8.43 -6.22
N ALA A 70 -3.29 8.65 -7.24
CA ALA A 70 -2.91 8.33 -8.62
C ALA A 70 -1.78 9.21 -9.17
N HIS A 71 -1.66 10.45 -8.71
CA HIS A 71 -0.68 11.41 -9.21
C HIS A 71 0.15 11.97 -8.07
N CYS A 72 1.42 11.56 -8.00
CA CYS A 72 2.40 12.18 -7.12
C CYS A 72 2.80 13.55 -7.70
N PRO A 73 2.87 14.62 -6.89
CA PRO A 73 3.35 15.93 -7.33
C PRO A 73 4.77 15.85 -7.93
N GLU A 74 5.06 16.64 -8.97
CA GLU A 74 6.37 16.65 -9.63
C GLU A 74 7.48 17.21 -8.72
N ASP A 75 7.14 18.06 -7.75
CA ASP A 75 8.01 18.67 -6.76
C ASP A 75 7.97 17.95 -5.40
N ALA A 76 7.44 16.72 -5.35
CA ALA A 76 7.38 15.92 -4.14
C ALA A 76 8.77 15.62 -3.57
N ASN A 77 8.94 15.82 -2.26
CA ASN A 77 10.14 15.39 -1.56
C ASN A 77 10.14 13.85 -1.36
N ASP A 78 11.29 13.30 -0.97
CA ASP A 78 11.45 11.85 -0.77
C ASP A 78 10.44 11.26 0.23
N GLU A 79 10.04 12.04 1.24
CA GLU A 79 9.03 11.62 2.23
C GLU A 79 7.65 11.47 1.61
N VAL A 80 7.23 12.42 0.76
CA VAL A 80 5.97 12.37 0.03
C VAL A 80 6.00 11.23 -0.98
N ILE A 81 7.09 11.06 -1.72
CA ILE A 81 7.25 9.94 -2.67
C ILE A 81 7.12 8.60 -1.95
N GLN A 82 7.75 8.45 -0.78
CA GLN A 82 7.63 7.24 0.03
C GLN A 82 6.19 7.01 0.49
N THR A 83 5.47 8.05 0.91
CA THR A 83 4.06 7.94 1.29
C THR A 83 3.20 7.46 0.13
N TYR A 84 3.38 8.02 -1.08
CA TYR A 84 2.66 7.59 -2.27
C TYR A 84 2.98 6.13 -2.64
N ALA A 85 4.23 5.70 -2.50
CA ALA A 85 4.61 4.30 -2.74
C ALA A 85 4.00 3.33 -1.69
N ARG A 86 3.97 3.72 -0.41
CA ARG A 86 3.41 2.91 0.69
C ARG A 86 1.92 2.61 0.51
N VAL A 87 1.17 3.48 -0.17
CA VAL A 87 -0.27 3.28 -0.37
C VAL A 87 -0.57 2.11 -1.33
N TYR A 88 0.34 1.77 -2.25
CA TYR A 88 0.15 0.70 -3.25
C TYR A 88 0.72 -0.67 -2.82
N MET A 89 1.17 -0.80 -1.57
CA MET A 89 1.70 -2.02 -0.99
C MET A 89 0.59 -2.77 -0.23
#